data_AF-A0A2X3ER58-F1
#
_entry.id   AF-A0A2X3ER58-F1
#
_cell.length_a   1.000
_cell.length_b   1.000
_cell.length_c   1.000
_cell.angle_alpha   90.00
_cell.angle_beta   90.00
_cell.angle_gamma   90.00
#
_symmetry.space_group_name_H-M   'P 1'
#
loop_
_entity.id
_entity.type
_entity.pdbx_description
1 polymer ?
#
loop_
_entity_poly.entity_id
_entity_poly.type
_entity_poly.pdbx_seq_one_letter_code
_entity_poly.pdbx_strand_id
1 'polypeptide(L)'
;MGVTFHGVADGKNPDVLSVGEGPGIASGIGIALFDSQGQQLSLNRPTDRWISLYRGPTTLNFVAKYRATGRQVTGGAANAQAWFSLTYQ
;
A
#
# COMPACT_ATOMS: atom_id res chain seq x y z
N MET A 1 17.25 1.39 8.50
CA MET A 1 16.11 0.45 8.34
C MET A 1 15.23 0.86 7.17
N GLY A 2 14.84 -0.08 6.33
CA GLY A 2 13.85 0.11 5.28
C GLY A 2 12.56 -0.65 5.58
N VAL A 3 11.42 -0.12 5.15
CA VAL A 3 10.12 -0.80 5.19
C VAL A 3 9.61 -1.02 3.79
N THR A 4 9.26 -2.27 3.46
CA THR A 4 8.65 -2.62 2.19
C THR A 4 7.28 -3.22 2.45
N PHE A 5 6.26 -2.77 1.71
CA PHE A 5 4.93 -3.36 1.74
C PHE A 5 4.77 -4.35 0.59
N HIS A 6 4.21 -5.51 0.91
CA HIS A 6 3.94 -6.60 -0.02
C HIS A 6 2.46 -6.95 -0.02
N GLY A 7 1.93 -7.37 -1.16
CA GLY A 7 0.53 -7.79 -1.26
C GLY A 7 0.12 -8.05 -2.70
N VAL A 8 -1.15 -8.43 -2.86
CA VAL A 8 -1.75 -8.60 -4.20
C VAL A 8 -1.93 -7.22 -4.80
N ALA A 9 -1.27 -6.97 -5.92
CA ALA A 9 -1.36 -5.70 -6.63
C ALA A 9 -2.66 -5.62 -7.45
N ASP A 10 -3.20 -4.42 -7.61
CA ASP A 10 -4.30 -4.17 -8.55
C ASP A 10 -3.83 -4.42 -9.99
N GLY A 11 -4.65 -5.12 -10.79
CA GLY A 11 -4.28 -5.53 -12.14
C GLY A 11 -4.13 -4.38 -13.14
N LYS A 12 -4.64 -3.18 -12.83
CA LYS A 12 -4.56 -1.97 -13.67
C LYS A 12 -3.52 -0.98 -13.13
N ASN A 13 -3.24 -1.02 -11.83
CA ASN A 13 -2.22 -0.21 -11.19
C ASN A 13 -1.38 -1.06 -10.22
N PRO A 14 -0.19 -1.51 -10.62
CA PRO A 14 0.63 -2.40 -9.81
C PRO A 14 1.22 -1.75 -8.55
N ASP A 15 1.13 -0.41 -8.43
CA ASP A 15 1.65 0.32 -7.27
C ASP A 15 0.66 0.38 -6.09
N VAL A 16 -0.55 -0.19 -6.23
CA VAL A 16 -1.58 -0.19 -5.19
C VAL A 16 -2.09 -1.60 -4.90
N LEU A 17 -2.62 -1.81 -3.70
CA LEU A 17 -3.21 -3.08 -3.28
C LEU A 17 -4.55 -3.30 -4.00
N SER A 18 -4.76 -4.52 -4.48
CA SER A 18 -6.05 -5.00 -4.97
C SER A 18 -7.04 -5.11 -3.82
N VAL A 19 -8.29 -4.77 -4.09
CA VAL A 19 -9.43 -5.00 -3.18
C VAL A 19 -10.15 -6.32 -3.44
N GLY A 20 -9.61 -7.15 -4.34
CA GLY A 20 -10.18 -8.41 -4.80
C GLY A 20 -11.12 -8.26 -5.99
N GLU A 21 -11.68 -9.38 -6.43
CA GLU A 21 -12.66 -9.46 -7.51
C GLU A 21 -13.78 -10.43 -7.11
N GLY A 22 -15.02 -10.12 -7.52
CA GLY A 22 -16.17 -10.99 -7.29
C GLY A 22 -17.48 -10.23 -7.00
N PRO A 23 -18.60 -10.94 -6.88
CA PRO A 23 -19.90 -10.35 -6.55
C PRO A 23 -19.84 -9.57 -5.24
N GLY A 24 -20.30 -8.31 -5.26
CA GLY A 24 -20.34 -7.44 -4.08
C GLY A 24 -19.02 -6.79 -3.69
N ILE A 25 -17.93 -7.03 -4.44
CA ILE A 25 -16.64 -6.34 -4.28
C ILE A 25 -16.64 -5.06 -5.12
N ALA A 26 -16.07 -3.99 -4.58
CA ALA A 26 -15.90 -2.73 -5.30
C ALA A 26 -14.99 -2.92 -6.51
N SER A 27 -15.26 -2.23 -7.62
CA SER A 27 -14.42 -2.29 -8.81
C SER A 27 -13.90 -0.91 -9.20
N GLY A 28 -12.75 -0.89 -9.86
CA GLY A 28 -12.11 0.35 -10.33
C GLY A 28 -11.41 1.13 -9.22
N ILE A 29 -11.16 0.51 -8.06
CA ILE A 29 -10.39 1.08 -6.95
C ILE A 29 -9.34 0.10 -6.43
N GLY A 30 -8.25 0.64 -5.92
CA GLY A 30 -7.26 -0.06 -5.10
C GLY A 30 -6.93 0.73 -3.83
N ILE A 31 -6.11 0.17 -2.95
CA ILE A 31 -5.63 0.86 -1.74
C ILE A 31 -4.17 1.27 -1.93
N ALA A 32 -3.94 2.58 -1.98
CA ALA A 32 -2.61 3.17 -2.07
C ALA A 32 -2.06 3.45 -0.67
N LEU A 33 -0.77 3.16 -0.47
CA LEU A 33 -0.04 3.41 0.77
C LEU A 33 0.89 4.61 0.60
N PHE A 34 1.02 5.41 1.64
CA PHE A 34 1.84 6.61 1.66
C PHE A 34 2.68 6.67 2.93
N ASP A 35 3.86 7.26 2.83
CA ASP A 35 4.68 7.60 4.00
C ASP A 35 4.13 8.82 4.74
N SER A 36 4.79 9.17 5.85
CA SER A 36 4.43 10.33 6.68
C SER A 36 4.58 11.68 5.97
N GLN A 37 5.30 11.74 4.85
CA GLN A 37 5.44 12.94 4.00
C GLN A 37 4.39 12.98 2.88
N GLY A 38 3.48 12.01 2.84
CA GLY A 38 2.47 11.88 1.80
C GLY A 38 3.03 11.38 0.46
N GLN A 39 4.26 10.85 0.43
CA GLN A 39 4.79 10.21 -0.77
C GLN A 39 4.26 8.80 -0.88
N GLN A 40 3.82 8.42 -2.07
CA GLN A 40 3.28 7.08 -2.28
C GLN A 40 4.39 6.04 -2.20
N LEU A 41 4.11 4.96 -1.48
CA LEU A 41 4.93 3.76 -1.43
C LEU A 41 4.49 2.83 -2.55
N SER A 42 5.44 2.43 -3.40
CA SER A 42 5.19 1.42 -4.43
C SER A 42 5.03 0.05 -3.77
N LEU A 43 3.94 -0.65 -4.07
CA LEU A 43 3.72 -2.01 -3.57
C LEU A 43 4.74 -2.98 -4.19
N ASN A 44 5.19 -3.97 -3.41
CA ASN A 44 6.11 -5.04 -3.83
C ASN A 44 7.48 -4.53 -4.35
N ARG A 45 7.85 -3.29 -4.04
CA ARG A 45 9.17 -2.73 -4.40
C ARG A 45 9.99 -2.38 -3.16
N PRO A 46 11.30 -2.66 -3.16
CA PRO A 46 12.18 -2.23 -2.09
C PRO A 46 12.05 -0.73 -1.83
N THR A 47 12.13 -0.32 -0.58
CA THR A 47 12.18 1.11 -0.28
C THR A 47 13.51 1.73 -0.72
N ASP A 48 13.41 2.85 -1.41
CA ASP A 48 14.57 3.71 -1.72
C ASP A 48 14.92 4.62 -0.54
N ARG A 49 14.04 4.69 0.46
CA ARG A 49 14.16 5.53 1.66
C ARG A 49 14.53 4.70 2.87
N TRP A 50 15.68 5.02 3.45
CA TRP A 50 16.19 4.41 4.67
C TRP A 50 15.97 5.34 5.86
N ILE A 51 15.45 4.78 6.94
CA ILE A 51 15.21 5.46 8.21
C ILE A 51 16.40 5.17 9.13
N SER A 52 17.01 6.22 9.66
CA SER A 52 18.06 6.10 10.68
C SER A 52 17.49 5.48 11.96
N LEU A 53 18.20 4.48 12.49
CA LEU A 53 17.82 3.84 13.74
C LEU A 53 18.45 4.59 14.91
N TYR A 54 17.65 4.84 15.94
CA TYR A 54 18.10 5.44 17.19
C TYR A 54 17.87 4.45 18.32
N ARG A 55 18.58 4.62 19.44
CA ARG A 55 18.28 3.85 20.65
C ARG A 55 16.93 4.29 21.21
N GLY A 56 15.98 3.37 21.25
CA GLY A 56 14.64 3.60 21.80
C GLY A 56 13.52 3.16 20.85
N PRO A 57 12.27 3.26 21.30
CA PRO A 57 11.12 2.95 20.47
C PRO A 57 11.05 3.88 19.26
N THR A 58 10.79 3.31 18.08
CA THR A 58 10.61 4.06 16.83
C THR A 58 9.20 3.81 16.31
N THR A 59 8.42 4.87 16.12
CA THR A 59 7.08 4.81 15.53
C THR A 59 7.14 5.21 14.06
N LEU A 60 6.58 4.37 13.19
CA LEU A 60 6.50 4.64 11.75
C LEU A 60 5.06 4.94 11.37
N ASN A 61 4.85 6.13 10.80
CA ASN A 61 3.53 6.58 10.39
C ASN A 61 3.34 6.38 8.89
N PHE A 62 2.24 5.72 8.53
CA PHE A 62 1.82 5.48 7.16
C PHE A 62 0.34 5.84 7.00
N VAL A 63 -0.05 6.14 5.76
CA VAL A 63 -1.44 6.49 5.43
C VAL A 63 -1.93 5.58 4.31
N ALA A 64 -3.16 5.08 4.46
CA ALA A 64 -3.86 4.34 3.41
C ALA A 64 -4.99 5.20 2.82
N LYS A 65 -5.14 5.20 1.49
CA LYS A 65 -6.24 5.88 0.80
C LYS A 65 -6.75 5.02 -0.35
N TYR A 66 -8.05 5.09 -0.63
CA TYR A 66 -8.58 4.56 -1.89
C TYR A 66 -8.03 5.37 -3.07
N ARG A 67 -7.65 4.67 -4.13
CA ARG A 67 -7.24 5.26 -5.40
C ARG A 67 -8.05 4.63 -6.52
N ALA A 68 -8.64 5.45 -7.38
CA ALA A 68 -9.29 4.96 -8.59
C ALA A 68 -8.23 4.37 -9.55
N THR A 69 -8.47 3.15 -10.00
CA THR A 69 -7.66 2.42 -10.99
C THR A 69 -8.43 2.21 -12.30
N GLY A 70 -9.73 2.54 -12.34
CA GLY A 70 -10.58 2.49 -13.52
C GLY A 70 -11.35 3.78 -13.75
N ARG A 71 -11.87 3.95 -14.99
CA ARG A 71 -12.75 5.06 -15.36
C ARG A 71 -14.13 4.99 -14.68
N GLN A 72 -14.63 3.77 -14.48
CA GLN A 72 -15.88 3.49 -13.79
C GLN A 72 -15.54 2.88 -12.45
N VAL A 73 -16.11 3.44 -11.38
CA VAL A 73 -15.98 2.93 -10.02
C VAL A 73 -17.34 2.42 -9.58
N THR A 74 -17.40 1.17 -9.15
CA THR A 74 -18.63 0.59 -8.59
C THR A 74 -18.45 0.32 -7.10
N GLY A 75 -19.45 0.66 -6.30
CA GLY A 75 -19.45 0.41 -4.86
C GLY A 75 -19.54 -1.08 -4.52
N GLY A 76 -18.99 -1.43 -3.37
CA GLY A 76 -18.94 -2.79 -2.84
C GLY A 76 -17.97 -2.88 -1.66
N ALA A 77 -17.72 -4.08 -1.16
CA ALA A 77 -16.68 -4.31 -0.16
C ALA A 77 -15.29 -4.04 -0.77
N ALA A 78 -14.41 -3.39 -0.01
CA ALA A 78 -13.11 -2.95 -0.49
C ALA A 78 -12.02 -3.26 0.55
N ASN A 79 -11.75 -4.55 0.72
CA ASN A 79 -10.79 -5.07 1.71
C ASN A 79 -9.48 -5.42 1.01
N ALA A 80 -8.35 -5.08 1.64
CA ALA A 80 -7.04 -5.51 1.16
C ALA A 80 -6.21 -6.10 2.30
N GLN A 81 -5.21 -6.90 1.93
CA GLN A 81 -4.24 -7.46 2.85
C GLN A 81 -2.84 -7.09 2.38
N ALA A 82 -1.99 -6.69 3.32
CA ALA A 82 -0.60 -6.39 3.06
C ALA A 82 0.29 -6.94 4.17
N TRP A 83 1.48 -7.37 3.78
CA TRP A 83 2.58 -7.70 4.66
C TRP A 83 3.57 -6.54 4.64
N PHE A 84 4.22 -6.26 5.77
CA PHE A 84 5.36 -5.34 5.78
C PHE A 84 6.61 -6.09 6.21
N SER A 85 7.73 -5.83 5.53
CA SER A 85 9.04 -6.36 5.88
C SER A 85 9.95 -5.22 6.31
N LEU A 86 10.69 -5.45 7.40
CA LEU A 86 11.71 -4.53 7.92
C LEU A 86 13.09 -5.04 7.51
N THR A 87 13.79 -4.25 6.71
CA THR A 87 15.18 -4.54 6.32
C THR A 87 16.13 -3.69 7.16
N TYR A 88 17.08 -4.33 7.82
CA TYR A 88 18.10 -3.67 8.64
C TYR A 88 19.43 -3.63 7.87
N GLN A 89 20.16 -2.52 8.01
CA GLN A 89 21.51 -2.33 7.48
C GLN A 89 22.40 -1.88 8.63
#